data_AF-A0A371F108-F1
#
_entry.id   AF-A0A371F108-F1
#
_cell.length_a   1.000
_cell.length_b   1.000
_cell.length_c   1.000
_cell.angle_alpha   90.00
_cell.angle_beta   90.00
_cell.angle_gamma   90.00
#
_symmetry.space_group_name_H-M   'P 1'
#
loop_
_entity.id
_entity.type
_entity.pdbx_description
1 polymer ?
#
loop_
_entity_poly.entity_id
_entity_poly.type
_entity_poly.pdbx_seq_one_letter_code
_entity_poly.pdbx_strand_id
1 'polypeptide(L)'
;MSPYWIVFGKACHLLGVKQCNLAYDQADKERKLQLQELEELCLEVYENSRIYKQKEFRVGQKVLLFNSRLKLIVGNLHSRWDGPFVLTNVFPYGVVELKDENTNSTFQ
;
A
#
# COMPACT_ATOMS: atom_id res chain seq x y z
N MET A 1 -23.08 -64.95 1.48
CA MET A 1 -23.14 -63.73 0.65
C MET A 1 -23.25 -62.54 1.62
N SER A 2 -22.19 -61.74 1.77
CA SER A 2 -22.14 -60.67 2.78
C SER A 2 -22.88 -59.41 2.27
N PRO A 3 -23.74 -58.75 3.07
CA PRO A 3 -24.54 -57.58 2.67
C PRO A 3 -23.73 -56.35 2.18
N TYR A 4 -22.41 -56.36 2.36
CA TYR A 4 -21.53 -55.22 2.10
C TYR A 4 -21.25 -54.92 0.61
N TRP A 5 -21.67 -55.79 -0.32
CA TRP A 5 -21.40 -55.58 -1.76
C TRP A 5 -22.49 -54.78 -2.50
N ILE A 6 -23.61 -54.47 -1.85
CA ILE A 6 -24.73 -53.73 -2.47
C ILE A 6 -24.58 -52.21 -2.29
N VAL A 7 -23.81 -51.74 -1.30
CA VAL A 7 -23.78 -50.31 -0.92
C VAL A 7 -22.72 -49.50 -1.67
N PHE A 8 -21.65 -50.13 -2.16
CA PHE A 8 -20.59 -49.41 -2.87
C PHE A 8 -20.78 -49.46 -4.39
N GLY A 9 -21.65 -48.59 -4.88
CA GLY A 9 -21.69 -48.16 -6.28
C GLY A 9 -20.35 -47.54 -6.68
N LYS A 10 -19.45 -48.34 -7.24
CA LYS A 10 -18.07 -47.96 -7.62
C LYS A 10 -17.98 -46.87 -8.70
N ALA A 11 -19.09 -46.49 -9.34
CA ALA A 11 -19.14 -45.48 -10.40
C ALA A 11 -19.20 -44.03 -9.85
N CYS A 12 -19.89 -43.78 -8.74
CA CYS A 12 -20.13 -42.41 -8.24
C CYS A 12 -18.93 -41.82 -7.47
N HIS A 13 -18.05 -42.65 -6.90
CA HIS A 13 -16.85 -42.18 -6.19
C HIS A 13 -15.79 -41.58 -7.13
N LEU A 14 -15.58 -42.17 -8.30
CA LEU A 14 -14.59 -41.70 -9.27
C LEU A 14 -15.03 -40.41 -10.00
N LEU A 15 -16.33 -40.27 -10.26
CA LEU A 15 -16.90 -39.08 -10.88
C LEU A 15 -16.88 -37.88 -9.92
N GLY A 16 -17.22 -38.10 -8.64
CA GLY A 16 -17.15 -37.06 -7.61
C GLY A 16 -15.74 -36.52 -7.40
N VAL A 17 -14.74 -37.40 -7.28
CA VAL A 17 -13.34 -36.97 -7.09
C VAL A 17 -12.79 -36.22 -8.30
N LYS A 18 -13.08 -36.65 -9.54
CA LYS A 18 -12.63 -35.94 -10.74
C LYS A 18 -13.24 -34.55 -10.86
N GLN A 19 -14.54 -34.42 -10.55
CA GLN A 19 -15.23 -33.14 -10.62
C GLN A 19 -14.76 -32.17 -9.52
N CYS A 20 -14.49 -32.68 -8.31
CA CYS A 20 -13.86 -31.89 -7.25
C CYS A 20 -12.46 -31.41 -7.65
N ASN A 21 -11.61 -32.30 -8.18
CA ASN A 21 -10.25 -31.93 -8.58
C ASN A 21 -10.23 -30.88 -9.70
N LEU A 22 -11.13 -31.00 -10.69
CA LEU A 22 -11.27 -29.99 -11.74
C LEU A 22 -11.68 -28.61 -11.17
N ALA A 23 -12.61 -28.59 -10.21
CA ALA A 23 -13.02 -27.37 -9.53
C ALA A 23 -11.86 -26.76 -8.71
N TYR A 24 -11.03 -27.59 -8.07
CA TYR A 24 -9.83 -27.15 -7.37
C TYR A 24 -8.78 -26.58 -8.33
N ASP A 25 -8.53 -27.22 -9.48
CA ASP A 25 -7.60 -26.71 -10.49
C ASP A 25 -8.06 -25.36 -11.04
N GLN A 26 -9.37 -25.19 -11.23
CA GLN A 26 -9.95 -23.92 -11.67
C GLN A 26 -9.79 -22.83 -10.59
N ALA A 27 -10.10 -23.17 -9.33
CA ALA A 27 -9.93 -22.27 -8.19
C ALA A 27 -8.45 -21.92 -7.94
N ASP A 28 -7.52 -22.83 -8.23
CA ASP A 28 -6.08 -22.59 -8.12
C ASP A 28 -5.59 -21.57 -9.16
N LYS A 29 -6.02 -21.74 -10.41
CA LYS A 29 -5.74 -20.78 -11.50
C LYS A 29 -6.32 -19.40 -11.20
N GLU A 30 -7.56 -19.34 -10.72
CA GLU A 30 -8.22 -18.09 -10.37
C GLU A 30 -7.50 -17.37 -9.23
N ARG A 31 -7.15 -18.08 -8.15
CA ARG A 31 -6.39 -17.51 -7.04
C ARG A 31 -5.02 -17.00 -7.47
N LYS A 32 -4.34 -17.75 -8.35
CA LYS A 32 -3.03 -17.34 -8.89
C LYS A 32 -3.14 -16.03 -9.69
N LEU A 33 -4.20 -15.90 -10.49
CA LEU A 33 -4.45 -14.68 -11.26
C LEU A 33 -4.75 -13.49 -10.34
N GLN A 34 -5.59 -13.68 -9.32
CA GLN A 34 -5.87 -12.63 -8.32
C GLN A 34 -4.63 -12.19 -7.55
N LEU A 35 -3.74 -13.12 -7.19
CA LEU A 35 -2.47 -12.79 -6.53
C LEU A 35 -1.55 -11.98 -7.44
N GLN A 36 -1.49 -12.31 -8.72
CA GLN A 36 -0.71 -11.56 -9.69
C GLN A 36 -1.26 -10.14 -9.88
N GLU A 37 -2.57 -9.98 -10.01
CA GLU A 37 -3.22 -8.66 -10.08
C GLU A 37 -2.89 -7.83 -8.82
N LEU A 38 -2.93 -8.44 -7.63
CA LEU A 38 -2.59 -7.76 -6.39
C LEU A 38 -1.12 -7.32 -6.35
N GLU A 39 -0.20 -8.17 -6.83
CA GLU A 39 1.22 -7.84 -6.92
C GLU A 39 1.48 -6.68 -7.89
N GLU A 40 0.81 -6.67 -9.04
CA GLU A 40 0.86 -5.58 -10.01
C GLU A 40 0.35 -4.26 -9.41
N LEU A 41 -0.78 -4.28 -8.69
CA LEU A 41 -1.30 -3.10 -7.98
C LEU A 41 -0.33 -2.60 -6.91
N CYS A 42 0.29 -3.50 -6.15
CA CYS A 42 1.29 -3.13 -5.16
C CYS A 42 2.52 -2.47 -5.80
N LEU A 43 3.00 -3.01 -6.92
CA LEU A 43 4.11 -2.43 -7.67
C LEU A 43 3.75 -1.04 -8.23
N GLU A 44 2.55 -0.89 -8.77
CA GLU A 44 2.06 0.39 -9.28
C GLU A 44 1.99 1.45 -8.17
N VAL A 45 1.41 1.12 -7.02
CA VAL A 45 1.34 2.02 -5.85
C VAL A 45 2.74 2.39 -5.38
N TYR A 46 3.67 1.44 -5.36
CA TYR A 46 5.05 1.69 -4.97
C TYR A 46 5.75 2.65 -5.94
N GLU A 47 5.70 2.41 -7.24
CA GLU A 47 6.29 3.28 -8.26
C GLU A 47 5.65 4.68 -8.25
N ASN A 48 4.32 4.76 -8.13
CA ASN A 48 3.62 6.03 -7.94
C ASN A 48 4.12 6.77 -6.70
N SER A 49 4.28 6.07 -5.57
CA SER A 49 4.82 6.66 -4.35
C SER A 49 6.26 7.18 -4.53
N ARG A 50 7.07 6.50 -5.35
CA ARG A 50 8.44 6.92 -5.68
C ARG A 50 8.41 8.21 -6.49
N ILE A 51 7.52 8.32 -7.47
CA ILE A 51 7.32 9.54 -8.27
C ILE A 51 6.88 10.71 -7.38
N TYR A 52 5.92 10.49 -6.46
CA TYR A 52 5.50 11.54 -5.52
C TYR A 52 6.60 11.98 -4.54
N LYS A 53 7.46 11.04 -4.12
CA LYS A 53 8.62 11.33 -3.26
C LYS A 53 9.79 11.97 -4.01
N GLN A 54 9.89 11.77 -5.32
CA GLN A 54 10.94 12.33 -6.17
C GLN A 54 10.62 13.78 -6.55
N LYS A 55 10.33 14.62 -5.56
CA LYS A 55 10.27 16.07 -5.74
C LYS A 55 11.65 16.61 -5.41
N GLU A 56 12.33 17.15 -6.41
CA GLU A 56 13.65 17.75 -6.23
C GLU A 56 13.53 19.07 -5.46
N PHE A 57 14.02 19.07 -4.23
CA PHE A 57 14.16 20.28 -3.43
C PHE A 57 15.44 21.01 -3.83
N ARG A 58 15.35 22.33 -4.01
CA ARG A 58 16.50 23.19 -4.26
C ARG A 58 16.77 24.07 -3.05
N VAL A 59 18.04 24.25 -2.71
CA VAL A 59 18.45 25.21 -1.68
C VAL A 59 17.98 26.61 -2.09
N GLY A 60 17.39 27.35 -1.15
CA GLY A 60 16.77 28.66 -1.37
C GLY A 60 15.28 28.61 -1.76
N GLN A 61 14.70 27.43 -1.99
CA GLN A 61 13.28 27.30 -2.31
C GLN A 61 12.40 27.58 -1.08
N LYS A 62 11.30 28.32 -1.28
CA LYS A 62 10.27 28.53 -0.25
C LYS A 62 9.27 27.38 -0.24
N VAL A 63 9.02 26.80 0.93
CA VAL A 63 8.11 25.66 1.13
C VAL A 63 7.23 25.88 2.37
N LEU A 64 6.07 25.23 2.41
CA LEU A 64 5.20 25.18 3.59
C LEU A 64 5.45 23.89 4.36
N LEU A 65 5.43 23.96 5.68
CA LEU A 65 5.59 22.78 6.53
C LEU A 65 4.23 22.17 6.85
N PHE A 66 4.04 20.89 6.51
CA PHE A 66 2.85 20.18 6.93
C PHE A 66 2.96 19.77 8.40
N ASN A 67 2.08 20.30 9.23
CA ASN A 67 1.97 19.93 10.63
C ASN A 67 0.90 18.86 10.80
N SER A 68 1.37 17.62 10.86
CA SER A 68 0.53 16.43 11.08
C SER A 68 0.02 16.31 12.52
N ARG A 69 0.45 17.17 13.45
CA ARG A 69 -0.08 17.17 14.82
C ARG A 69 -1.51 17.67 14.79
N LEU A 70 -2.41 16.70 14.75
CA LEU A 70 -3.84 16.85 14.77
C LEU A 70 -4.25 17.62 16.02
N LYS A 71 -4.71 18.87 15.84
CA LYS A 71 -5.29 19.66 16.92
C LYS A 71 -6.80 19.47 16.89
N LEU A 72 -7.37 19.04 18.01
CA LEU A 72 -8.80 19.11 18.25
C LEU A 72 -9.20 20.59 18.33
N ILE A 73 -9.85 21.07 17.29
CA ILE A 73 -10.55 22.36 17.29
C ILE A 73 -12.03 21.97 17.35
N VAL A 74 -12.78 22.50 18.33
CA VAL A 74 -14.17 22.11 18.66
C VAL A 74 -14.90 21.40 17.51
N GLY A 75 -15.03 20.07 17.64
CA GLY A 75 -15.74 19.20 16.71
C GLY A 75 -14.92 18.50 15.63
N ASN A 76 -13.74 19.01 15.25
CA ASN A 76 -12.97 18.49 14.12
C ASN A 76 -11.48 18.30 14.40
N LEU A 77 -10.92 17.32 13.69
CA LEU A 77 -9.50 17.02 13.66
C LEU A 77 -8.89 17.71 12.44
N HIS A 78 -8.08 18.76 12.65
CA HIS A 78 -7.46 19.50 11.55
C HIS A 78 -5.93 19.37 11.59
N SER A 79 -5.37 18.93 10.46
CA SER A 79 -3.95 19.16 10.13
C SER A 79 -3.75 20.59 9.63
N ARG A 80 -2.61 21.20 9.92
CA ARG A 80 -2.30 22.58 9.53
C ARG A 80 -1.10 22.64 8.61
N TRP A 81 -1.05 23.65 7.75
CA TRP A 81 0.15 24.03 7.00
C TRP A 81 0.73 25.27 7.67
N ASP A 82 1.95 25.14 8.17
CA ASP A 82 2.70 26.23 8.79
C ASP A 82 3.55 26.95 7.73
N GLY A 83 3.94 28.20 8.04
CA GLY A 83 4.31 29.27 7.13
C GLY A 83 5.42 29.02 6.08
N PRO A 84 5.85 30.07 5.37
CA PRO A 84 6.88 29.92 4.34
C PRO A 84 8.26 29.78 4.99
N PHE A 85 8.87 28.62 4.80
CA PHE A 85 10.25 28.32 5.21
C PHE A 85 11.17 28.27 4.00
N VAL A 86 12.43 28.64 4.19
CA VAL A 86 13.47 28.52 3.16
C VAL A 86 14.27 27.25 3.38
N LEU A 87 14.42 26.45 2.33
CA LEU A 87 15.31 25.30 2.31
C LEU A 87 16.77 25.74 2.39
N THR A 88 17.47 25.36 3.45
CA THR A 88 18.91 25.65 3.61
C THR A 88 19.78 24.50 3.13
N ASN A 89 19.39 23.25 3.41
CA ASN A 89 20.12 22.06 2.99
C ASN A 89 19.16 20.94 2.57
N VAL A 90 19.60 20.12 1.61
CA VAL A 90 18.89 18.91 1.17
C VAL A 90 19.87 17.74 1.28
N PHE A 91 19.53 16.76 2.10
CA PHE A 91 20.35 15.57 2.32
C PHE A 91 20.01 14.47 1.29
N PRO A 92 20.95 13.60 0.92
CA PRO A 92 20.73 12.54 -0.06
C PRO A 92 19.63 11.55 0.32
N TYR A 93 19.30 11.44 1.62
CA TYR A 93 18.23 10.58 2.14
C TYR A 93 16.84 11.24 2.17
N GLY A 94 16.69 12.42 1.56
CA GLY A 94 15.41 13.14 1.48
C GLY A 94 15.04 13.96 2.72
N VAL A 95 15.92 13.99 3.74
CA VAL A 95 15.80 14.93 4.85
C VAL A 95 16.13 16.33 4.34
N VAL A 96 15.42 17.34 4.83
CA VAL A 96 15.60 18.73 4.43
C VAL A 96 15.71 19.60 5.66
N GLU A 97 16.66 20.54 5.66
CA GLU A 97 16.69 21.60 6.66
C GLU A 97 15.93 22.81 6.17
N LEU A 98 15.06 23.30 7.05
CA LEU A 98 14.23 24.47 6.82
C LEU A 98 14.65 25.58 7.77
N LYS A 99 14.62 26.82 7.29
CA LYS A 99 14.86 28.01 8.09
C LYS A 99 13.70 28.98 7.96
N ASP A 100 13.23 29.48 9.09
CA ASP A 100 12.29 30.60 9.13
C ASP A 100 13.06 31.92 8.97
N GLU A 101 12.65 32.73 7.99
CA GLU A 101 13.22 34.05 7.72
C GLU A 101 13.01 35.03 8.89
N ASN A 102 11.93 34.88 9.65
CA ASN A 102 11.53 35.83 10.69
C ASN A 102 12.19 35.53 12.04
N THR A 103 12.33 34.25 12.39
CA THR A 103 12.81 33.84 13.72
C THR A 103 14.25 33.33 13.70
N ASN A 104 14.87 33.22 12.52
CA ASN A 104 16.18 32.57 12.32
C ASN A 104 16.23 31.12 12.86
N SER A 105 15.09 30.51 13.20
CA SER A 105 15.02 29.15 13.72
C SER A 105 15.17 28.13 12.59
N THR A 106 15.84 27.03 12.89
CA THR A 106 16.08 25.93 11.96
C THR A 106 15.26 24.71 12.38
N PHE A 107 14.62 24.06 11.41
CA PHE A 107 13.84 22.84 11.57
C PHE A 107 14.49 21.72 10.76
N GLN A 108 14.57 20.53 11.36
CA GLN A 108 15.08 19.29 10.77
C GLN A 108 13.99 18.23 10.72
#